data_AF-A0A2Z6G9E1-F1
#
_entry.id   AF-A0A2Z6G9E1-F1
#
_cell.length_a   1.000
_cell.length_b   1.000
_cell.length_c   1.000
_cell.angle_alpha   90.00
_cell.angle_beta   90.00
_cell.angle_gamma   90.00
#
_symmetry.space_group_name_H-M   'P 1'
#
loop_
_entity.id
_entity.type
_entity.pdbx_description
1 polymer ?
#
loop_
_entity_poly.entity_id
_entity_poly.type
_entity_poly.pdbx_seq_one_letter_code
_entity_poly.pdbx_strand_id
1 'polypeptide(L)'
;MDDPRKYYKDTTMRLLGSFQLLDLALKVYVGLNYKVIQTRVEGLLDFGYTEDDLSDLPLGRLLTLFKKFNTNAELHARLQKLQTERNHIAHRSLLITMVSLYDRGTVEDKYIEYSMLEDELTECLQAVNAESTQLMKRVQGAA
;
A
#
# COMPACT_ATOMS: atom_id res chain seq x y z
N MET A 1 -14.48 -31.27 -5.85
CA MET A 1 -13.66 -30.48 -6.80
C MET A 1 -14.06 -29.04 -6.58
N ASP A 2 -13.30 -28.28 -5.79
CA ASP A 2 -13.61 -26.88 -5.48
C ASP A 2 -13.59 -26.04 -6.76
N ASP A 3 -14.53 -25.11 -6.88
CA ASP A 3 -14.65 -24.23 -8.05
C ASP A 3 -13.40 -23.32 -8.11
N PRO A 4 -12.54 -23.45 -9.14
CA PRO A 4 -11.33 -22.63 -9.26
C PRO A 4 -11.63 -21.12 -9.31
N ARG A 5 -12.85 -20.73 -9.71
CA ARG A 5 -13.28 -19.33 -9.70
C ARG A 5 -13.46 -18.80 -8.28
N LYS A 6 -14.00 -19.62 -7.37
CA LYS A 6 -14.18 -19.25 -5.97
C LYS A 6 -12.83 -19.02 -5.29
N TYR A 7 -11.89 -19.95 -5.51
CA TYR A 7 -10.54 -19.85 -4.97
C TYR A 7 -9.75 -18.64 -5.52
N TYR A 8 -9.89 -18.36 -6.82
CA TYR A 8 -9.31 -17.17 -7.44
C TYR A 8 -9.91 -15.87 -6.87
N LYS A 9 -11.23 -15.83 -6.69
CA LYS A 9 -11.93 -14.69 -6.07
C LYS A 9 -11.45 -14.45 -4.65
N ASP A 10 -11.37 -15.49 -3.83
CA ASP A 10 -10.93 -15.40 -2.44
C ASP A 10 -9.48 -14.90 -2.34
N THR A 11 -8.59 -15.42 -3.20
CA THR A 11 -7.19 -14.97 -3.27
C THR A 11 -7.08 -13.51 -3.71
N THR A 12 -7.86 -13.11 -4.73
CA THR A 12 -7.88 -11.72 -5.19
C THR A 12 -8.41 -10.77 -4.11
N MET A 13 -9.44 -11.18 -3.37
CA MET A 13 -9.98 -10.40 -2.25
C MET A 13 -8.96 -10.22 -1.13
N ARG A 14 -8.23 -11.27 -0.75
CA ARG A 14 -7.14 -11.16 0.24
C ARG A 14 -6.07 -10.18 -0.22
N LEU A 15 -5.62 -10.32 -1.47
CA LEU A 15 -4.59 -9.47 -2.05
C LEU A 15 -5.01 -7.99 -2.11
N LEU A 16 -6.24 -7.72 -2.55
CA LEU A 16 -6.81 -6.37 -2.51
C LEU A 16 -6.92 -5.82 -1.08
N GLY A 17 -7.27 -6.66 -0.10
CA GLY A 17 -7.28 -6.31 1.31
C GLY A 17 -5.89 -5.91 1.82
N SER A 18 -4.85 -6.67 1.46
CA SER A 18 -3.47 -6.35 1.81
C SER A 18 -3.00 -5.02 1.20
N PHE A 19 -3.45 -4.69 -0.02
CA PHE A 19 -3.20 -3.37 -0.61
C PHE A 19 -3.86 -2.24 0.17
N GLN A 20 -5.07 -2.46 0.70
CA GLN A 20 -5.74 -1.47 1.56
C GLN A 20 -4.99 -1.27 2.89
N LEU A 21 -4.39 -2.33 3.44
CA LEU A 21 -3.54 -2.22 4.64
C LEU A 21 -2.27 -1.40 4.35
N LEU A 22 -1.67 -1.59 3.17
CA LEU A 22 -0.54 -0.77 2.73
C LEU A 22 -0.93 0.70 2.56
N ASP A 23 -2.09 0.98 1.93
CA ASP A 23 -2.65 2.33 1.83
C ASP A 23 -2.81 2.98 3.21
N LEU A 24 -3.39 2.25 4.17
CA LEU A 24 -3.56 2.71 5.54
C LEU A 24 -2.21 3.00 6.23
N ALA A 25 -1.22 2.10 6.10
CA ALA A 25 0.10 2.29 6.69
C ALA A 25 0.81 3.53 6.15
N LEU A 26 0.68 3.80 4.84
CA LEU A 26 1.23 5.02 4.22
C LEU A 26 0.52 6.28 4.72
N LYS A 27 -0.81 6.26 4.88
CA LYS A 27 -1.57 7.38 5.46
C LYS A 27 -1.11 7.67 6.88
N VAL A 28 -0.92 6.64 7.70
CA VAL A 28 -0.39 6.78 9.06
C VAL A 28 1.01 7.40 9.04
N TYR A 29 1.91 6.90 8.20
CA TYR A 29 3.27 7.47 8.09
C TYR A 29 3.26 8.96 7.71
N VAL A 30 2.49 9.33 6.69
CA VAL A 30 2.40 10.72 6.24
C VAL A 30 1.72 11.60 7.30
N GLY A 31 0.64 11.12 7.93
CA GLY A 31 -0.06 11.83 9.01
C GLY A 31 0.84 12.09 10.23
N LEU A 32 1.67 11.11 10.61
CA LEU A 32 2.68 11.28 11.63
C LEU A 32 3.68 12.38 11.26
N ASN A 33 4.15 12.44 10.01
CA ASN A 33 5.02 13.52 9.56
C ASN A 33 4.32 14.89 9.62
N TYR A 34 3.06 14.99 9.22
CA TYR A 34 2.28 16.23 9.33
C TYR A 34 2.17 16.69 10.78
N LYS A 35 1.84 15.80 11.72
CA LYS A 35 1.81 16.11 13.15
C LYS A 35 3.16 16.61 13.66
N VAL A 36 4.26 15.95 13.29
CA VAL A 36 5.62 16.36 13.69
C VAL A 36 5.96 17.75 13.15
N ILE A 37 5.65 18.03 11.88
CA ILE A 37 5.88 19.35 11.28
C ILE A 37 5.04 20.40 12.00
N GLN A 38 3.75 20.13 12.20
CA GLN A 38 2.81 21.04 12.86
C GLN A 38 3.30 21.42 14.25
N THR A 39 3.69 20.46 15.10
CA THR A 39 4.22 20.73 16.45
C THR A 39 5.53 21.54 16.41
N ARG A 40 6.36 21.39 15.37
CA ARG A 40 7.64 22.12 15.25
C ARG A 40 7.48 23.54 14.70
N VAL A 41 6.44 23.80 13.92
CA VAL A 41 6.15 25.12 13.32
C VAL A 41 5.03 25.88 14.03
N GLU A 42 4.42 25.27 15.05
CA GLU A 42 3.35 25.86 15.84
C GLU A 42 3.77 27.25 16.38
N GLY A 43 2.96 28.26 16.06
CA GLY A 43 3.23 29.66 16.42
C GLY A 43 4.20 30.41 15.49
N LEU A 44 4.84 29.74 14.52
CA LEU A 44 5.70 30.37 13.51
C LEU A 44 5.02 30.49 12.14
N LEU A 45 4.21 29.49 11.77
CA LEU A 45 3.52 29.45 10.48
C LEU A 45 2.23 28.65 10.59
N ASP A 46 1.20 29.05 9.83
CA ASP A 46 -0.04 28.31 9.72
C ASP A 46 0.15 27.06 8.84
N PHE A 47 0.10 25.88 9.48
CA PHE A 47 0.23 24.59 8.81
C PHE A 47 -1.12 23.88 8.82
N GLY A 48 -1.92 24.09 7.77
CA GLY A 48 -3.29 23.59 7.65
C GLY A 48 -3.45 22.17 7.08
N TYR A 49 -2.38 21.38 6.95
CA TYR A 49 -2.50 20.00 6.47
C TYR A 49 -2.92 19.05 7.60
N THR A 50 -3.94 18.23 7.34
CA THR A 50 -4.54 17.34 8.33
C THR A 50 -4.52 15.87 7.88
N GLU A 51 -4.84 14.96 8.80
CA GLU A 51 -4.99 13.53 8.46
C GLU A 51 -6.21 13.29 7.57
N ASP A 52 -7.24 14.15 7.65
CA ASP A 52 -8.43 14.08 6.82
C ASP A 52 -8.09 14.29 5.34
N ASP A 53 -7.12 15.14 5.02
CA ASP A 53 -6.63 15.35 3.66
C ASP A 53 -6.01 14.10 3.04
N LEU A 54 -5.60 13.12 3.86
CA LEU A 54 -5.00 11.86 3.41
C LEU A 54 -6.04 10.77 3.15
N SER A 55 -7.27 10.92 3.66
CA SER A 55 -8.32 9.91 3.59
C SER A 55 -8.73 9.58 2.15
N ASP A 56 -8.85 10.61 1.31
CA ASP A 56 -9.28 10.50 -0.09
C ASP A 56 -8.13 10.35 -1.09
N LEU A 57 -6.87 10.36 -0.65
CA LEU A 57 -5.74 10.30 -1.56
C LEU A 57 -5.56 8.89 -2.15
N PRO A 58 -5.33 8.78 -3.46
CA PRO A 58 -4.99 7.49 -4.07
C PRO A 58 -3.59 7.04 -3.67
N LEU A 59 -3.36 5.72 -3.63
CA LEU A 59 -2.06 5.09 -3.32
C LEU A 59 -0.87 5.77 -4.00
N GLY A 60 -0.97 6.08 -5.29
CA GLY A 60 0.13 6.75 -6.02
C GLY A 60 0.51 8.12 -5.47
N ARG A 61 -0.48 8.87 -4.98
CA ARG A 61 -0.23 10.17 -4.34
C ARG A 61 0.38 9.99 -2.95
N LEU A 62 -0.08 9.01 -2.18
CA LEU A 62 0.50 8.63 -0.90
C LEU A 62 1.96 8.20 -1.05
N LEU A 63 2.31 7.40 -2.05
CA LEU A 63 3.69 7.01 -2.36
C LEU A 63 4.57 8.22 -2.71
N THR A 64 4.01 9.18 -3.44
CA THR A 64 4.72 10.44 -3.74
C THR A 64 5.00 11.25 -2.48
N LEU A 65 4.04 11.32 -1.55
CA LEU A 65 4.22 11.99 -0.26
C LEU A 65 5.21 11.24 0.64
N PHE A 66 5.08 9.91 0.73
CA PHE A 66 6.02 9.05 1.44
C PHE A 66 7.46 9.30 0.99
N LYS A 67 7.70 9.36 -0.33
CA LYS A 67 9.01 9.68 -0.91
C LYS A 67 9.57 11.05 -0.54
N LYS A 68 8.73 12.02 -0.16
CA LYS A 68 9.21 13.33 0.30
C LYS A 68 9.74 13.28 1.73
N PHE A 69 9.20 12.39 2.55
CA PHE A 69 9.55 12.27 3.97
C PHE A 69 10.52 11.12 4.25
N ASN A 70 10.65 10.19 3.31
CA ASN A 70 11.50 9.02 3.40
C ASN A 70 12.60 9.05 2.32
N THR A 71 13.81 8.59 2.63
CA THR A 71 14.94 8.54 1.70
C THR A 71 15.26 7.12 1.19
N ASN A 72 14.48 6.11 1.59
CA ASN A 72 14.66 4.73 1.20
C ASN A 72 14.23 4.49 -0.26
N ALA A 73 15.18 4.71 -1.18
CA ALA A 73 14.98 4.57 -2.62
C ALA A 73 14.57 3.14 -3.03
N GLU A 74 15.06 2.12 -2.31
CA GLU A 74 14.72 0.71 -2.58
C GLU A 74 13.24 0.45 -2.27
N LEU A 75 12.78 0.85 -1.08
CA LEU A 75 11.37 0.71 -0.69
C LEU A 75 10.44 1.45 -1.66
N HIS A 76 10.84 2.64 -2.14
CA HIS A 76 10.05 3.35 -3.14
C HIS A 76 9.90 2.58 -4.46
N ALA A 77 10.99 1.98 -4.94
CA ALA A 77 10.96 1.21 -6.18
C ALA A 77 10.04 -0.02 -6.05
N ARG A 78 10.12 -0.73 -4.91
CA ARG A 78 9.27 -1.88 -4.59
C ARG A 78 7.79 -1.48 -4.52
N LEU A 79 7.46 -0.41 -3.79
CA LEU A 79 6.09 0.09 -3.67
C LEU A 79 5.49 0.56 -5.00
N GLN A 80 6.30 1.19 -5.87
CA GLN A 80 5.85 1.63 -7.19
C GLN A 80 5.54 0.44 -8.11
N LYS A 81 6.33 -0.63 -8.03
CA LYS A 81 6.04 -1.89 -8.73
C LYS A 81 4.71 -2.49 -8.23
N LEU A 82 4.54 -2.59 -6.91
CA LEU A 82 3.31 -3.09 -6.28
C LEU A 82 2.05 -2.31 -6.70
N GLN A 83 2.13 -0.98 -6.82
CA GLN A 83 1.02 -0.16 -7.32
C GLN A 83 0.61 -0.56 -8.75
N THR A 84 1.58 -0.80 -9.62
CA THR A 84 1.35 -1.20 -11.01
C THR A 84 0.67 -2.58 -11.04
N GLU A 85 1.17 -3.52 -10.24
CA GLU A 85 0.59 -4.86 -10.11
C GLU A 85 -0.86 -4.83 -9.58
N ARG A 86 -1.17 -4.00 -8.57
CA ARG A 86 -2.55 -3.80 -8.09
C ARG A 86 -3.51 -3.44 -9.21
N ASN A 87 -3.11 -2.50 -10.08
CA ASN A 87 -3.95 -2.05 -11.18
C ASN A 87 -4.19 -3.18 -12.20
N HIS A 88 -3.17 -3.99 -12.48
CA HIS A 88 -3.28 -5.16 -13.34
C HIS A 88 -4.22 -6.22 -12.73
N ILE A 89 -4.09 -6.50 -11.44
CA ILE A 89 -4.94 -7.47 -10.72
C ILE A 89 -6.39 -7.01 -10.71
N ALA A 90 -6.66 -5.75 -10.40
CA ALA A 90 -8.02 -5.21 -10.38
C ALA A 90 -8.70 -5.33 -11.75
N HIS A 91 -7.99 -4.97 -12.83
CA HIS A 91 -8.52 -5.07 -14.19
C HIS A 91 -8.77 -6.54 -14.59
N ARG A 92 -7.85 -7.44 -14.28
CA ARG A 92 -7.93 -8.86 -14.64
C ARG A 92 -8.97 -9.61 -13.81
N SER A 93 -9.13 -9.28 -12.54
CA SER A 93 -10.18 -9.82 -11.67
C SER A 93 -11.57 -9.54 -12.23
N LEU A 94 -11.77 -8.32 -12.76
CA LEU A 94 -13.02 -7.91 -13.39
C LEU A 94 -13.28 -8.71 -14.68
N LEU A 95 -12.26 -8.93 -15.51
CA LEU A 95 -12.34 -9.75 -16.71
C LEU A 95 -12.72 -11.21 -16.41
N ILE A 96 -12.07 -11.86 -15.44
CA ILE A 96 -12.33 -13.26 -15.08
C ILE A 96 -13.72 -13.42 -14.44
N THR A 97 -14.19 -12.40 -13.73
CA THR A 97 -15.53 -12.42 -13.11
C THR A 97 -16.63 -12.16 -14.14
N MET A 98 -16.38 -11.36 -15.18
CA MET A 98 -17.39 -11.00 -16.20
C MET A 98 -17.39 -11.94 -17.43
N VAL A 99 -16.25 -12.50 -17.82
CA VAL A 99 -16.12 -13.33 -19.03
C VAL A 99 -16.14 -14.80 -18.64
N SER A 100 -17.18 -15.54 -19.07
CA SER A 100 -17.37 -16.97 -18.76
C SER A 100 -16.36 -17.92 -19.42
N LEU A 101 -15.54 -17.43 -20.36
CA LEU A 101 -14.51 -18.17 -21.06
C LEU A 101 -13.14 -17.81 -20.48
N TYR A 102 -12.67 -18.64 -19.56
CA TYR A 102 -11.34 -18.53 -18.98
C TYR A 102 -10.70 -19.94 -19.01
N ASP A 103 -9.46 -20.01 -19.48
CA ASP A 103 -8.70 -21.26 -19.64
C ASP A 103 -8.07 -21.70 -18.31
N ARG A 104 -8.35 -22.93 -17.86
CA ARG A 104 -8.02 -23.42 -16.51
C ARG A 104 -6.53 -23.35 -16.14
N GLY A 105 -5.62 -23.40 -17.11
CA GLY A 105 -4.18 -23.24 -16.87
C GLY A 105 -3.79 -21.80 -16.52
N THR A 106 -4.53 -20.81 -17.02
CA THR A 106 -4.22 -19.39 -16.82
C THR A 106 -4.46 -18.90 -15.38
N VAL A 107 -5.30 -19.55 -14.55
CA VAL A 107 -5.47 -19.22 -13.10
C VAL A 107 -4.40 -19.92 -12.27
N GLU A 108 -4.02 -21.14 -12.62
CA GLU A 108 -3.00 -21.88 -11.86
C GLU A 108 -1.63 -21.19 -11.94
N ASP A 109 -1.21 -20.76 -13.14
CA ASP A 109 0.04 -19.97 -13.29
C ASP A 109 -0.05 -18.62 -12.54
N LYS A 110 -1.23 -18.00 -12.53
CA LYS A 110 -1.44 -16.72 -11.85
C LYS A 110 -1.50 -16.84 -10.34
N TYR A 111 -1.82 -18.01 -9.82
CA TYR A 111 -1.79 -18.25 -8.38
C TYR A 111 -0.38 -18.12 -7.81
N ILE A 112 0.63 -18.66 -8.51
CA ILE A 112 2.04 -18.55 -8.11
C ILE A 112 2.46 -17.07 -8.12
N GLU A 113 2.11 -16.32 -9.17
CA GLU A 113 2.38 -14.88 -9.23
C GLU A 113 1.72 -14.11 -8.07
N TYR A 114 0.49 -14.46 -7.70
CA TYR A 114 -0.24 -13.79 -6.62
C TYR A 114 0.35 -14.10 -5.25
N SER A 115 0.80 -15.34 -5.02
CA SER A 115 1.49 -15.72 -3.79
C SER A 115 2.78 -14.93 -3.62
N MET A 116 3.61 -14.86 -4.66
CA MET A 116 4.85 -14.07 -4.62
C MET A 116 4.57 -12.58 -4.40
N LEU A 117 3.48 -12.05 -4.96
CA LEU A 117 3.09 -10.67 -4.75
C LEU A 117 2.61 -10.42 -3.32
N GLU A 118 1.89 -11.37 -2.72
CA GLU A 118 1.42 -11.28 -1.33
C GLU A 118 2.59 -11.24 -0.35
N ASP A 119 3.64 -12.02 -0.59
CA ASP A 119 4.89 -11.99 0.17
C ASP A 119 5.58 -10.62 0.05
N GLU A 120 5.78 -10.14 -1.19
CA GLU A 120 6.41 -8.83 -1.47
C GLU A 120 5.62 -7.67 -0.83
N LEU A 121 4.29 -7.75 -0.88
CA LEU A 121 3.38 -6.77 -0.27
C LEU A 121 3.49 -6.77 1.25
N THR A 122 3.58 -7.95 1.85
CA THR A 122 3.76 -8.12 3.30
C THR A 122 5.09 -7.54 3.75
N GLU A 123 6.18 -7.81 3.02
CA GLU A 123 7.49 -7.24 3.30
C GLU A 123 7.50 -5.71 3.19
N CYS A 124 6.90 -5.15 2.14
CA CYS A 124 6.77 -3.71 1.98
C CYS A 124 5.94 -3.07 3.10
N LEU A 125 4.85 -3.71 3.51
CA LEU A 125 4.03 -3.26 4.64
C LEU A 125 4.84 -3.24 5.94
N GLN A 126 5.60 -4.30 6.22
CA GLN A 126 6.47 -4.36 7.39
C GLN A 126 7.54 -3.26 7.36
N ALA A 127 8.13 -3.00 6.18
CA ALA A 127 9.11 -1.94 6.01
C ALA A 127 8.52 -0.54 6.28
N VAL A 128 7.32 -0.24 5.75
CA VAL A 128 6.63 1.04 6.02
C VAL A 128 6.29 1.20 7.52
N ASN A 129 5.86 0.12 8.18
CA ASN A 129 5.60 0.13 9.63
C ASN A 129 6.88 0.31 10.45
N ALA A 130 7.99 -0.28 10.02
CA ALA A 130 9.29 -0.10 10.66
C ALA A 130 9.75 1.36 10.54
N GLU A 131 9.62 1.98 9.37
CA GLU A 131 9.90 3.41 9.16
C GLU A 131 9.03 4.31 10.05
N SER A 132 7.74 3.99 10.17
CA SER A 132 6.81 4.71 11.08
C SER A 132 7.25 4.61 12.54
N THR A 133 7.67 3.42 12.97
CA THR A 133 8.19 3.18 14.33
C THR A 133 9.49 3.93 14.57
N GLN A 134 10.40 3.93 13.60
CA GLN A 134 11.66 4.67 13.68
C GLN A 134 11.42 6.18 13.76
N LEU A 135 10.48 6.72 12.97
CA LEU A 135 10.09 8.13 13.04
C LEU A 135 9.62 8.50 14.44
N MET A 136 8.69 7.73 15.01
CA MET A 136 8.21 7.99 16.38
C MET A 136 9.33 7.95 17.43
N LYS A 137 10.27 7.00 17.33
CA LYS A 137 11.44 6.96 18.22
C LYS A 137 12.32 8.20 18.09
N ARG A 138 12.56 8.67 16.85
CA ARG A 138 13.35 9.90 16.61
C ARG A 138 12.64 11.14 17.17
N VAL A 139 11.32 11.20 17.06
CA VAL A 139 10.52 12.30 17.61
C VAL A 139 10.57 12.31 19.14
N GLN A 140 10.41 11.15 19.78
CA GLN A 140 10.48 11.01 21.24
C GLN A 140 11.88 11.25 21.81
N GLY A 141 12.94 10.90 21.08
CA GLY A 141 14.32 11.16 21.49
C GLY A 141 14.83 12.58 21.16
N ALA A 142 14.08 13.35 20.38
CA ALA A 142 14.40 14.74 20.01
C ALA A 142 13.53 15.78 20.75
N ALA A 143 12.74 15.32 21.73
CA ALA A 143 12.02 16.12 22.72
C ALA A 143 12.80 16.09 24.04
#